data_AF-A0A925BHN8-F1
#
_entry.id   AF-A0A925BHN8-F1
#
_cell.length_a   1.000
_cell.length_b   1.000
_cell.length_c   1.000
_cell.angle_alpha   90.00
_cell.angle_beta   90.00
_cell.angle_gamma   90.00
#
_symmetry.space_group_name_H-M   'P 1'
#
loop_
_entity.id
_entity.type
_entity.pdbx_description
1 polymer ?
#
loop_
_entity_poly.entity_id
_entity_poly.type
_entity_poly.pdbx_seq_one_letter_code
_entity_poly.pdbx_strand_id
1 'polypeptide(L)'
;GRASGGSVMGGQTPALTIGALLLRLRRLHALADSMSPTQRTLLEKVEARHNAIRDEWSVHYQQKLVKEGESRLKGMDAFFKECLDEPRTCYSGYPPEAMRRTIIQEIDTTLDAMNASSAELDRQIKRADSKLQGIIKPSEFIWAKALESVYPRDTYWWLYSRPPKT
;
A
#
# COMPACT_ATOMS: atom_id res chain seq x y z
N GLY A 1 26.07 -33.34 -24.13
CA GLY A 1 24.90 -32.54 -23.74
C GLY A 1 25.35 -31.45 -22.79
N ARG A 2 25.18 -30.19 -23.17
CA ARG A 2 25.43 -29.03 -22.29
C ARG A 2 24.08 -28.51 -21.82
N ALA A 3 23.86 -28.52 -20.51
CA ALA A 3 22.72 -27.86 -19.89
C ALA A 3 22.87 -26.35 -20.08
N SER A 4 21.98 -25.75 -20.87
CA SER A 4 21.80 -24.30 -20.92
C SER A 4 20.96 -23.90 -19.70
N GLY A 5 21.61 -23.24 -18.75
CA GLY A 5 20.99 -22.65 -17.57
C GLY A 5 19.87 -21.68 -17.96
N GLY A 6 18.73 -21.86 -17.30
CA GLY A 6 17.59 -20.97 -17.43
C GLY A 6 17.92 -19.56 -16.96
N SER A 7 17.50 -18.58 -17.77
CA SER A 7 17.54 -17.17 -17.45
C SER A 7 16.67 -16.88 -16.22
N VAL A 8 17.28 -16.44 -15.13
CA VAL A 8 16.59 -15.81 -14.00
C VAL A 8 16.22 -14.38 -14.44
N MET A 9 14.97 -14.16 -14.85
CA MET A 9 14.47 -12.82 -15.09
C MET A 9 14.35 -12.04 -13.76
N GLY A 10 15.25 -11.06 -13.62
CA GLY A 10 15.06 -9.78 -12.93
C GLY A 10 14.01 -9.71 -11.83
N GLY A 11 14.35 -10.20 -10.64
CA GLY A 11 13.64 -9.83 -9.41
C GLY A 11 13.82 -8.34 -9.15
N GLN A 12 12.84 -7.52 -9.53
CA GLN A 12 12.71 -6.17 -8.99
C GLN A 12 12.43 -6.34 -7.50
N THR A 13 13.46 -6.23 -6.66
CA THR A 13 13.27 -6.07 -5.24
C THR A 13 12.37 -4.84 -5.05
N PRO A 14 11.20 -4.97 -4.41
CA PRO A 14 10.33 -3.83 -4.22
C PRO A 14 11.13 -2.77 -3.46
N ALA A 15 11.10 -1.53 -3.96
CA ALA A 15 11.76 -0.42 -3.28
C ALA A 15 11.34 -0.42 -1.81
N LEU A 16 12.31 -0.67 -0.92
CA LEU A 16 12.08 -0.75 0.52
C LEU A 16 11.82 0.67 1.03
N THR A 17 10.55 1.03 1.02
CA THR A 17 10.01 2.31 1.49
C THR A 17 9.30 2.08 2.82
N ILE A 18 9.15 3.13 3.63
CA ILE A 18 8.58 3.00 4.99
C ILE A 18 7.12 2.58 4.88
N GLY A 19 6.34 3.21 4.01
CA GLY A 19 4.94 2.86 3.78
C GLY A 19 4.77 1.42 3.27
N ALA A 20 5.65 0.96 2.40
CA ALA A 20 5.60 -0.42 1.91
C ALA A 20 5.99 -1.46 2.98
N LEU A 21 6.84 -1.09 3.96
CA LEU A 21 7.12 -1.90 5.13
C LEU A 21 5.89 -1.95 6.06
N LEU A 22 5.28 -0.80 6.37
CA LEU A 22 4.07 -0.72 7.20
C LEU A 22 2.94 -1.62 6.67
N LEU A 23 2.68 -1.55 5.36
CA LEU A 23 1.70 -2.44 4.70
C LEU A 23 2.02 -3.92 4.92
N ARG A 24 3.31 -4.30 4.82
CA ARG A 24 3.74 -5.70 5.00
C ARG A 24 3.59 -6.14 6.44
N LEU A 25 3.99 -5.31 7.40
CA LEU A 25 3.83 -5.61 8.83
C LEU A 25 2.37 -5.85 9.17
N ARG A 26 1.44 -4.99 8.72
CA ARG A 26 0.01 -5.21 8.90
C ARG A 26 -0.46 -6.57 8.36
N ARG A 27 -0.06 -6.92 7.13
CA ARG A 27 -0.44 -8.20 6.52
C ARG A 27 0.16 -9.40 7.26
N LEU A 28 1.39 -9.26 7.74
CA LEU A 28 2.05 -10.30 8.53
C LEU A 28 1.35 -10.51 9.87
N HIS A 29 0.93 -9.44 10.55
CA HIS A 29 0.09 -9.56 11.75
C HIS A 29 -1.23 -10.28 11.49
N ALA A 30 -1.91 -9.96 10.38
CA ALA A 30 -3.15 -10.65 9.99
C ALA A 30 -2.96 -12.17 9.78
N LEU A 31 -1.75 -12.58 9.42
CA LEU A 31 -1.38 -13.96 9.16
C LEU A 31 -0.66 -14.62 10.33
N ALA A 32 -0.50 -13.93 11.47
CA ALA A 32 0.32 -14.38 12.58
C ALA A 32 -0.08 -15.78 13.06
N ASP A 33 -1.38 -16.08 13.14
CA ASP A 33 -1.89 -17.38 13.59
C ASP A 33 -1.46 -18.55 12.70
N SER A 34 -1.21 -18.30 11.42
CA SER A 34 -0.73 -19.28 10.45
C SER A 34 0.79 -19.45 10.42
N MET A 35 1.54 -18.63 11.16
CA MET A 35 3.01 -18.63 11.14
C MET A 35 3.61 -19.71 12.05
N SER A 36 4.74 -20.27 11.65
CA SER A 36 5.56 -21.08 12.54
C SER A 36 6.14 -20.24 13.69
N PRO A 37 6.53 -20.84 14.83
CA PRO A 37 7.18 -20.12 15.92
C PRO A 37 8.39 -19.29 15.45
N THR A 38 9.22 -19.85 14.56
CA THR A 38 10.39 -19.17 13.98
C THR A 38 10.00 -17.92 13.18
N GLN A 39 8.92 -18.00 12.40
CA GLN A 39 8.41 -16.85 11.63
C GLN A 39 7.87 -15.75 12.55
N ARG A 40 7.15 -16.10 13.63
CA ARG A 40 6.65 -15.13 14.62
C ARG A 40 7.80 -14.41 15.32
N THR A 41 8.80 -15.14 15.78
CA THR A 41 9.99 -14.55 16.40
C THR A 41 10.76 -13.65 15.43
N LEU A 42 10.81 -13.98 14.14
CA LEU A 42 11.41 -13.10 13.14
C LEU A 42 10.60 -11.82 12.96
N LEU A 43 9.27 -11.92 12.89
CA LEU A 43 8.36 -10.76 12.79
C LEU A 43 8.54 -9.81 13.99
N GLU A 44 8.51 -10.34 15.20
CA GLU A 44 8.72 -9.59 16.45
C GLU A 44 10.07 -8.84 16.44
N LYS A 45 11.15 -9.50 15.97
CA LYS A 45 12.47 -8.86 15.84
C LYS A 45 12.48 -7.74 14.81
N VAL A 46 11.81 -7.91 13.67
CA VAL A 46 11.71 -6.89 12.63
C VAL A 46 10.95 -5.68 13.15
N GLU A 47 9.83 -5.90 13.85
CA GLU A 47 9.01 -4.84 14.45
C GLU A 47 9.74 -4.10 15.55
N ALA A 48 10.41 -4.81 16.46
CA ALA A 48 11.21 -4.19 17.52
C ALA A 48 12.29 -3.28 16.93
N ARG A 49 12.98 -3.74 15.88
CA ARG A 49 14.00 -2.94 15.18
C ARG A 49 13.39 -1.74 14.46
N HIS A 50 12.25 -1.92 13.79
CA HIS A 50 11.56 -0.84 13.09
C HIS A 50 11.07 0.24 14.07
N ASN A 51 10.48 -0.15 15.19
CA ASN A 51 10.04 0.75 16.26
C ASN A 51 11.22 1.52 16.85
N ALA A 52 12.34 0.86 17.17
CA ALA A 52 13.54 1.52 17.68
C ALA A 52 14.07 2.60 16.71
N ILE A 53 14.13 2.30 15.40
CA ILE A 53 14.56 3.27 14.38
C ILE A 53 13.56 4.44 14.27
N ARG A 54 12.26 4.14 14.30
CA ARG A 54 11.20 5.18 14.27
C ARG A 54 11.35 6.13 15.45
N ASP A 55 11.58 5.60 16.64
CA ASP A 55 11.62 6.38 17.87
C ASP A 55 12.92 7.21 17.95
N GLU A 56 14.05 6.62 17.55
CA GLU A 56 15.36 7.30 17.50
C GLU A 56 15.41 8.41 16.43
N TRP A 57 14.80 8.19 15.26
CA TRP A 57 14.86 9.11 14.11
C TRP A 57 13.49 9.72 13.77
N SER A 58 12.66 10.00 14.77
CA SER A 58 11.24 10.36 14.62
C SER A 58 10.95 11.48 13.61
N VAL A 59 11.66 12.61 13.69
CA VAL A 59 11.48 13.74 12.76
C VAL A 59 11.79 13.33 11.32
N HIS A 60 12.90 12.62 11.10
CA HIS A 60 13.28 12.15 9.75
C HIS A 60 12.32 11.08 9.23
N TYR A 61 11.81 10.24 10.12
CA TYR A 61 10.82 9.23 9.80
C TYR A 61 9.52 9.88 9.30
N GLN A 62 9.00 10.88 10.01
CA GLN A 62 7.83 11.66 9.61
C GLN A 62 8.04 12.35 8.25
N GLN A 63 9.17 13.02 8.06
CA GLN A 63 9.49 13.68 6.78
C GLN A 63 9.53 12.70 5.60
N LYS A 64 10.08 11.50 5.82
CA LYS A 64 10.11 10.45 4.80
C LYS A 64 8.72 9.91 4.49
N LEU A 65 7.87 9.74 5.51
CA LEU A 65 6.48 9.33 5.34
C LEU A 65 5.69 10.33 4.50
N VAL A 66 5.76 11.63 4.83
CA VAL A 66 5.08 12.70 4.06
C VAL A 66 5.56 12.69 2.60
N LYS A 67 6.88 12.69 2.37
CA LYS A 67 7.45 12.68 1.03
C LYS A 67 7.06 11.43 0.23
N GLU A 68 7.01 10.26 0.87
CA GLU A 68 6.55 9.03 0.23
C GLU A 68 5.06 9.14 -0.14
N GLY A 69 4.20 9.62 0.76
CA GLY A 69 2.77 9.81 0.52
C GLY A 69 2.51 10.71 -0.68
N GLU A 70 3.14 11.88 -0.71
CA GLU A 70 3.05 12.83 -1.84
C GLU A 70 3.53 12.22 -3.15
N SER A 71 4.68 11.53 -3.14
CA SER A 71 5.21 10.87 -4.33
C SER A 71 4.30 9.76 -4.85
N ARG A 72 3.64 9.03 -3.94
CA ARG A 72 2.66 8.00 -4.31
C ARG A 72 1.41 8.62 -4.91
N LEU A 73 0.84 9.65 -4.29
CA LEU A 73 -0.34 10.34 -4.81
C LEU A 73 -0.09 10.92 -6.20
N LYS A 74 1.06 11.58 -6.41
CA LYS A 74 1.47 12.03 -7.74
C LYS A 74 1.58 10.88 -8.76
N GLY A 75 2.04 9.72 -8.32
CA GLY A 75 2.09 8.52 -9.16
C GLY A 75 0.73 7.99 -9.62
N MET A 76 -0.36 8.30 -8.90
CA MET A 76 -1.72 7.90 -9.28
C MET A 76 -2.28 8.75 -10.42
N ASP A 77 -1.77 9.96 -10.65
CA ASP A 77 -2.31 10.86 -11.68
C ASP A 77 -2.23 10.27 -13.09
N ALA A 78 -1.17 9.50 -13.38
CA ALA A 78 -1.03 8.78 -14.64
C ALA A 78 -2.17 7.77 -14.83
N PHE A 79 -2.45 6.95 -13.82
CA PHE A 79 -3.56 6.00 -13.86
C PHE A 79 -4.91 6.69 -14.05
N PHE A 80 -5.16 7.79 -13.34
CA PHE A 80 -6.41 8.54 -13.50
C PHE A 80 -6.57 9.09 -14.93
N LYS A 81 -5.49 9.60 -15.52
CA LYS A 81 -5.49 10.08 -16.91
C LYS A 81 -5.76 8.94 -17.89
N GLU A 82 -5.01 7.84 -17.77
CA GLU A 82 -5.19 6.64 -18.60
C GLU A 82 -6.62 6.11 -18.51
N CYS A 83 -7.23 6.17 -17.32
CA CYS A 83 -8.61 5.74 -17.13
C CYS A 83 -9.66 6.61 -17.82
N LEU A 84 -9.40 7.90 -17.95
CA LEU A 84 -10.28 8.82 -18.69
C LEU A 84 -10.11 8.63 -20.20
N ASP A 85 -8.88 8.45 -20.66
CA ASP A 85 -8.54 8.33 -22.07
C ASP A 85 -8.92 6.94 -22.63
N GLU A 86 -8.71 5.86 -21.86
CA GLU A 86 -8.96 4.47 -22.26
C GLU A 86 -9.59 3.63 -21.12
N PRO A 87 -10.91 3.73 -20.88
CA PRO A 87 -11.58 3.04 -19.75
C PRO A 87 -11.37 1.52 -19.69
N ARG A 88 -11.06 0.87 -20.82
CA ARG A 88 -10.82 -0.59 -20.92
C ARG A 88 -9.57 -1.04 -20.17
N THR A 89 -8.55 -0.17 -20.06
CA THR A 89 -7.27 -0.52 -19.42
C THR A 89 -7.32 -0.34 -17.89
N CYS A 90 -8.30 0.41 -17.38
CA CYS A 90 -8.50 0.64 -15.95
C CYS A 90 -8.60 -0.65 -15.15
N TYR A 91 -9.37 -1.63 -15.64
CA TYR A 91 -9.69 -2.83 -14.88
C TYR A 91 -8.42 -3.61 -14.52
N SER A 92 -7.53 -3.83 -15.49
CA SER A 92 -6.27 -4.55 -15.30
C SER A 92 -5.21 -3.69 -14.59
N GLY A 93 -5.21 -2.37 -14.78
CA GLY A 93 -4.30 -1.44 -14.13
C GLY A 93 -4.62 -1.13 -12.66
N TYR A 94 -5.82 -1.47 -12.18
CA TYR A 94 -6.26 -1.07 -10.84
C TYR A 94 -5.57 -1.73 -9.64
N PRO A 95 -5.24 -3.04 -9.63
CA PRO A 95 -4.63 -3.69 -8.47
C PRO A 95 -3.36 -3.00 -7.90
N PRO A 96 -2.37 -2.57 -8.71
CA PRO A 96 -1.22 -1.83 -8.19
C PRO A 96 -1.62 -0.47 -7.59
N GLU A 97 -2.64 0.19 -8.12
CA GLU A 97 -3.10 1.49 -7.62
C GLU A 97 -3.90 1.37 -6.32
N ALA A 98 -4.69 0.31 -6.17
CA ALA A 98 -5.32 -0.02 -4.88
C ALA A 98 -4.26 -0.34 -3.80
N MET A 99 -3.16 -1.01 -4.16
CA MET A 99 -2.03 -1.20 -3.25
C MET A 99 -1.35 0.12 -2.90
N ARG A 100 -1.11 0.98 -3.88
CA ARG A 100 -0.53 2.31 -3.67
C ARG A 100 -1.39 3.16 -2.73
N ARG A 101 -2.71 3.20 -2.93
CA ARG A 101 -3.65 3.92 -2.06
C ARG A 101 -3.70 3.34 -0.64
N THR A 102 -3.54 2.02 -0.51
CA THR A 102 -3.43 1.40 0.81
C THR A 102 -2.14 1.80 1.51
N ILE A 103 -1.01 1.86 0.81
CA ILE A 103 0.24 2.36 1.40
C ILE A 103 0.08 3.81 1.88
N ILE A 104 -0.59 4.65 1.10
CA ILE A 104 -0.91 6.03 1.51
C ILE A 104 -1.75 6.02 2.81
N GLN A 105 -2.71 5.09 2.95
CA GLN A 105 -3.48 4.96 4.20
C GLN A 105 -2.61 4.53 5.39
N GLU A 106 -1.67 3.60 5.20
CA GLU A 106 -0.74 3.22 6.27
C GLU A 106 0.14 4.40 6.72
N ILE A 107 0.58 5.21 5.76
CA ILE A 107 1.37 6.42 6.01
C ILE A 107 0.55 7.42 6.84
N ASP A 108 -0.66 7.72 6.39
CA ASP A 108 -1.60 8.65 7.01
C ASP A 108 -1.91 8.26 8.46
N THR A 109 -2.34 7.01 8.67
CA THR A 109 -2.61 6.46 10.01
C THR A 109 -1.37 6.48 10.91
N THR A 110 -0.17 6.25 10.36
CA THR A 110 1.07 6.32 11.15
C THR A 110 1.41 7.75 11.54
N LEU A 111 1.25 8.72 10.63
CA LEU A 111 1.47 10.14 10.93
C LEU A 111 0.49 10.65 12.00
N ASP A 112 -0.79 10.28 11.90
CA ASP A 112 -1.81 10.59 12.90
C ASP A 112 -1.44 10.05 14.29
N ALA A 113 -1.04 8.77 14.37
CA ALA A 113 -0.61 8.16 15.62
C ALA A 113 0.64 8.83 16.22
N MET A 114 1.46 9.48 15.40
CA MET A 114 2.63 10.26 15.81
C MET A 114 2.31 11.74 16.10
N ASN A 115 1.04 12.17 16.00
CA ASN A 115 0.63 13.59 16.05
C ASN A 115 1.38 14.46 15.03
N ALA A 116 1.61 13.92 13.84
CA ALA A 116 2.43 14.52 12.78
C ALA A 116 1.68 14.61 11.44
N SER A 117 0.35 14.69 11.48
CA SER A 117 -0.52 14.81 10.30
C SER A 117 -0.13 16.03 9.46
N SER A 118 -0.23 15.89 8.13
CA SER A 118 0.11 16.95 7.18
C SER A 118 -1.13 17.40 6.43
N ALA A 119 -1.60 18.62 6.73
CA ALA A 119 -2.79 19.18 6.07
C ALA A 119 -2.67 19.22 4.54
N GLU A 120 -1.46 19.34 3.99
CA GLU A 120 -1.27 19.26 2.53
C GLU A 120 -1.42 17.83 2.01
N LEU A 121 -0.88 16.84 2.72
CA LEU A 121 -1.07 15.43 2.38
C LEU A 121 -2.56 15.07 2.43
N ASP A 122 -3.27 15.47 3.47
CA ASP A 122 -4.71 15.24 3.62
C ASP A 122 -5.51 15.79 2.44
N ARG A 123 -5.15 17.01 1.98
CA ARG A 123 -5.77 17.62 0.79
C ARG A 123 -5.48 16.81 -0.47
N GLN A 124 -4.25 16.31 -0.64
CA GLN A 124 -3.90 15.45 -1.78
C GLN A 124 -4.64 14.12 -1.75
N ILE A 125 -4.77 13.49 -0.58
CA ILE A 125 -5.55 12.25 -0.37
C ILE A 125 -6.99 12.47 -0.81
N LYS A 126 -7.66 13.52 -0.30
CA LYS A 126 -9.05 13.84 -0.64
C LYS A 126 -9.25 14.06 -2.14
N ARG A 127 -8.29 14.71 -2.81
CA ARG A 127 -8.31 14.92 -4.27
C ARG A 127 -8.19 13.60 -5.03
N ALA A 128 -7.26 12.74 -4.64
CA ALA A 128 -7.08 11.42 -5.25
C ALA A 128 -8.32 10.53 -5.03
N ASP A 129 -8.89 10.55 -3.84
CA ASP A 129 -10.11 9.80 -3.49
C ASP A 129 -11.30 10.26 -4.32
N SER A 130 -11.48 11.56 -4.52
CA SER A 130 -12.54 12.11 -5.37
C SER A 130 -12.42 11.64 -6.83
N LYS A 131 -11.20 11.62 -7.37
CA LYS A 131 -10.94 11.09 -8.73
C LYS A 131 -11.23 9.59 -8.79
N LEU A 132 -10.76 8.84 -7.80
CA LEU A 132 -10.89 7.39 -7.73
C LEU A 132 -12.36 6.95 -7.62
N GLN A 133 -13.16 7.64 -6.82
CA GLN A 133 -14.60 7.41 -6.71
C GLN A 133 -15.35 7.63 -8.03
N GLY A 134 -14.85 8.51 -8.90
CA GLY A 134 -15.43 8.76 -10.21
C GLY A 134 -15.26 7.63 -11.24
N ILE A 135 -14.33 6.68 -11.00
CA ILE A 135 -13.96 5.65 -12.00
C ILE A 135 -14.21 4.21 -11.56
N ILE A 136 -14.58 3.98 -10.30
CA ILE A 136 -14.80 2.63 -9.74
C ILE A 136 -16.28 2.37 -9.45
N LYS A 137 -16.61 1.09 -9.29
CA LYS A 137 -17.90 0.60 -8.78
C LYS A 137 -17.68 -0.36 -7.62
N PRO A 138 -18.64 -0.51 -6.70
CA PRO A 138 -18.57 -1.49 -5.62
C PRO A 138 -18.28 -2.90 -6.16
N SER A 139 -17.47 -3.66 -5.42
CA SER A 139 -17.13 -5.05 -5.69
C SER A 139 -16.93 -5.84 -4.40
N GLU A 140 -16.61 -7.13 -4.56
CA GLU A 140 -16.01 -7.91 -3.48
C GLU A 140 -14.60 -7.39 -3.13
N PHE A 141 -14.09 -7.84 -1.98
CA PHE A 141 -12.73 -7.56 -1.54
C PHE A 141 -11.72 -8.05 -2.57
N ILE A 142 -10.79 -7.19 -2.99
CA ILE A 142 -9.93 -7.47 -4.16
C ILE A 142 -8.65 -8.24 -3.83
N TRP A 143 -8.33 -8.46 -2.56
CA TRP A 143 -7.15 -9.21 -2.11
C TRP A 143 -7.51 -10.58 -1.55
N ALA A 144 -6.52 -11.33 -1.08
CA ALA A 144 -6.73 -12.62 -0.45
C ALA A 144 -7.64 -12.49 0.78
N LYS A 145 -8.67 -13.35 0.85
CA LYS A 145 -9.71 -13.32 1.90
C LYS A 145 -9.16 -13.29 3.33
N ALA A 146 -8.04 -13.97 3.58
CA ALA A 146 -7.36 -13.98 4.88
C ALA A 146 -6.93 -12.60 5.38
N LEU A 147 -6.83 -11.60 4.51
CA LEU A 147 -6.46 -10.23 4.87
C LEU A 147 -7.68 -9.34 5.16
N GLU A 148 -8.89 -9.75 4.81
CA GLU A 148 -10.06 -8.86 4.80
C GLU A 148 -10.37 -8.29 6.20
N SER A 149 -10.15 -9.06 7.26
CA SER A 149 -10.41 -8.65 8.64
C SER A 149 -9.58 -7.45 9.10
N VAL A 150 -8.41 -7.20 8.49
CA VAL A 150 -7.53 -6.06 8.84
C VAL A 150 -7.67 -4.88 7.88
N TYR A 151 -8.63 -4.94 6.95
CA TYR A 151 -8.93 -3.88 5.99
C TYR A 151 -10.43 -3.58 5.98
N PRO A 152 -10.99 -2.97 7.04
CA PRO A 152 -12.42 -2.71 7.11
C PRO A 152 -12.90 -1.78 5.99
N ARG A 153 -14.10 -2.02 5.48
CA ARG A 153 -14.66 -1.37 4.27
C ARG A 153 -14.81 0.14 4.41
N ASP A 154 -15.14 0.65 5.59
CA ASP A 154 -15.30 2.08 5.86
C ASP A 154 -14.00 2.87 5.62
N THR A 155 -12.87 2.28 5.99
CA THR A 155 -11.54 2.89 5.91
C THR A 155 -10.86 2.55 4.59
N TYR A 156 -11.01 1.31 4.10
CA TYR A 156 -10.32 0.78 2.92
C TYR A 156 -11.28 0.53 1.75
N TRP A 157 -12.26 1.41 1.54
CA TRP A 157 -13.34 1.25 0.56
C TRP A 157 -12.85 0.94 -0.87
N TRP A 158 -11.66 1.41 -1.26
CA TRP A 158 -11.05 1.13 -2.57
C TRP A 158 -10.71 -0.36 -2.75
N LEU A 159 -10.45 -1.10 -1.66
CA LEU A 159 -10.26 -2.55 -1.70
C LEU A 159 -11.57 -3.33 -1.91
N TYR A 160 -12.71 -2.64 -1.86
CA TYR A 160 -14.05 -3.19 -2.09
C TYR A 160 -14.72 -2.56 -3.31
N SER A 161 -13.90 -2.13 -4.26
CA SER A 161 -14.33 -1.51 -5.49
C SER A 161 -13.40 -1.92 -6.63
N ARG A 162 -13.89 -1.87 -7.86
CA ARG A 162 -13.08 -2.02 -9.09
C ARG A 162 -13.61 -1.11 -10.18
N PRO A 163 -12.76 -0.66 -11.12
CA PRO A 163 -13.24 -0.10 -12.37
C PRO A 163 -14.17 -1.10 -13.10
N PRO A 164 -15.11 -0.62 -13.91
CA PRO A 164 -15.97 -1.50 -14.70
C PRO A 164 -15.12 -2.33 -15.68
N LYS A 165 -15.44 -3.63 -15.80
CA LYS A 165 -14.90 -4.53 -16.82
C LYS A 165 -15.68 -4.30 -18.11
N THR A 166 -15.41 -3.20 -18.81
CA THR A 166 -16.02 -2.90 -20.12
C THR A 166 -15.73 -3.97 -21.15
#